data_AF-A0A0J6KE75-F1
#
_entry.id   AF-A0A0J6KE75-F1
#
_cell.length_a   1.000
_cell.length_b   1.000
_cell.length_c   1.000
_cell.angle_alpha   90.00
_cell.angle_beta   90.00
_cell.angle_gamma   90.00
#
_symmetry.space_group_name_H-M   'P 1'
#
loop_
_entity.id
_entity.type
_entity.pdbx_description
1 polymer ?
#
loop_
_entity_poly.entity_id
_entity_poly.type
_entity_poly.pdbx_seq_one_letter_code
_entity_poly.pdbx_strand_id
1 'polypeptide(L)'
;MDKEALRQEALKWRNWFGKGQRLWSFAHHTAIFGSILCSVVVGGLLQVQGHDLKGYSTVLTSVAAALSSLAAAGGFERKWKSNRLSRSRVDGLLIDIEAGTYSMSELACQLKEIISKHDLDITKRDSMEPLLVEHKTSSTVKSLLS
;
A
#
# COMPACT_ATOMS: atom_id res chain seq x y z
N MET A 1 -1.40 23.76 -25.63
CA MET A 1 -0.82 22.40 -25.54
C MET A 1 -1.22 21.67 -26.80
N ASP A 2 -0.27 21.08 -27.50
CA ASP A 2 -0.51 20.31 -28.71
C ASP A 2 -0.93 18.85 -28.38
N LYS A 3 -1.50 18.15 -29.36
CA LYS A 3 -1.96 16.76 -29.21
C LYS A 3 -0.83 15.84 -28.74
N GLU A 4 0.37 16.04 -29.30
CA GLU A 4 1.51 15.18 -28.98
C GLU A 4 2.05 15.40 -27.57
N ALA A 5 2.18 16.64 -27.08
CA ALA A 5 2.60 16.85 -25.69
C ALA A 5 1.58 16.27 -24.70
N LEU A 6 0.28 16.42 -24.97
CA LEU A 6 -0.75 15.84 -24.11
C LEU A 6 -0.69 14.30 -24.11
N ARG A 7 -0.50 13.69 -25.29
CA ARG A 7 -0.30 12.24 -25.42
C ARG A 7 0.91 11.77 -24.64
N GLN A 8 2.05 12.45 -24.78
CA GLN A 8 3.28 12.12 -24.07
C GLN A 8 3.10 12.23 -22.55
N GLU A 9 2.41 13.27 -22.08
CA GLU A 9 2.15 13.44 -20.66
C GLU A 9 1.22 12.33 -20.12
N ALA A 10 0.15 12.01 -20.84
CA ALA A 10 -0.72 10.88 -20.51
C ALA A 10 0.07 9.55 -20.46
N LEU A 11 0.98 9.29 -21.41
CA LEU A 11 1.82 8.10 -21.41
C LEU A 11 2.77 8.04 -20.20
N LYS A 12 3.35 9.17 -19.77
CA LYS A 12 4.17 9.22 -18.56
C LYS A 12 3.37 8.82 -17.33
N TRP A 13 2.17 9.40 -17.16
CA TRP A 13 1.26 9.06 -16.06
C TRP A 13 0.85 7.60 -16.09
N ARG A 14 0.50 7.07 -17.27
CA ARG A 14 0.20 5.64 -17.45
C ARG A 14 1.35 4.76 -16.97
N ASN A 15 2.59 5.08 -17.37
CA ASN A 15 3.77 4.33 -17.00
C ASN A 15 4.06 4.43 -15.50
N TRP A 16 3.85 5.61 -14.90
CA TRP A 16 3.99 5.82 -13.47
C TRP A 16 3.00 4.97 -12.68
N PHE A 17 1.70 4.99 -13.04
CA PHE A 17 0.69 4.12 -12.44
C PHE A 17 1.04 2.64 -12.61
N GLY A 18 1.55 2.24 -13.78
CA GLY A 18 1.98 0.87 -14.05
C GLY A 18 3.16 0.41 -13.18
N LYS A 19 4.16 1.28 -12.97
CA LYS A 19 5.29 1.02 -12.05
C LYS A 19 4.79 0.91 -10.60
N GLY A 20 3.93 1.83 -10.18
CA GLY A 20 3.30 1.81 -8.85
C GLY A 20 2.54 0.50 -8.62
N GLN A 21 1.72 0.07 -9.58
CA GLN A 21 0.99 -1.20 -9.51
C GLN A 21 1.93 -2.39 -9.22
N ARG A 22 3.02 -2.54 -9.98
CA ARG A 22 3.97 -3.64 -9.78
C ARG A 22 4.69 -3.56 -8.44
N LEU A 23 5.10 -2.36 -8.04
CA LEU A 23 5.80 -2.14 -6.78
C LEU A 23 4.93 -2.48 -5.56
N TRP A 24 3.66 -2.05 -5.56
CA TRP A 24 2.74 -2.36 -4.46
C TRP A 24 2.34 -3.83 -4.44
N SER A 25 2.19 -4.49 -5.60
CA SER A 25 2.00 -5.93 -5.65
C SER A 25 3.20 -6.67 -5.05
N PHE A 26 4.42 -6.30 -5.43
CA PHE A 26 5.64 -6.89 -4.91
C PHE A 26 5.76 -6.68 -3.39
N ALA A 27 5.58 -5.45 -2.91
CA ALA A 27 5.64 -5.13 -1.48
C ALA A 27 4.64 -5.96 -0.66
N HIS A 28 3.41 -6.14 -1.16
CA HIS A 28 2.39 -6.94 -0.49
C HIS A 28 2.78 -8.42 -0.40
N HIS A 29 3.19 -9.02 -1.52
CA HIS A 29 3.54 -10.43 -1.58
C HIS A 29 4.80 -10.71 -0.75
N THR A 30 5.82 -9.85 -0.85
CA THR A 30 7.05 -9.97 -0.07
C THR A 30 6.78 -9.81 1.42
N ALA A 31 5.88 -8.91 1.84
CA ALA A 31 5.54 -8.77 3.25
C ALA A 31 4.81 -10.01 3.81
N ILE A 32 3.82 -10.54 3.08
CA ILE A 32 3.08 -11.73 3.51
C ILE A 32 3.97 -12.97 3.48
N PHE A 33 4.53 -13.31 2.32
CA PHE A 33 5.32 -14.52 2.17
C PHE A 33 6.64 -14.46 2.94
N GLY A 34 7.25 -13.27 3.05
CA GLY A 34 8.44 -13.06 3.86
C GLY A 34 8.17 -13.31 5.34
N SER A 35 7.05 -12.84 5.87
CA SER A 35 6.65 -13.11 7.26
C SER A 35 6.42 -14.59 7.53
N ILE A 36 5.72 -15.28 6.62
CA ILE A 36 5.47 -16.72 6.72
C ILE A 36 6.79 -17.50 6.68
N LEU A 37 7.67 -17.18 5.73
CA LEU A 37 8.97 -17.85 5.59
C LEU A 37 9.82 -17.66 6.84
N CYS A 38 9.92 -16.43 7.36
CA CYS A 38 10.65 -16.15 8.60
C CYS A 38 10.08 -16.97 9.77
N SER A 39 8.75 -17.06 9.88
CA SER A 39 8.09 -17.82 10.94
C SER A 39 8.39 -19.33 10.86
N VAL A 40 8.37 -19.91 9.66
CA VAL A 40 8.73 -21.32 9.43
C VAL A 40 10.20 -21.57 9.79
N VAL A 41 11.10 -20.68 9.36
CA VAL A 41 12.54 -20.80 9.65
C VAL A 41 12.81 -20.73 11.15
N VAL A 42 12.15 -19.82 11.88
CA VAL A 42 12.24 -19.76 13.36
C VAL A 42 11.79 -21.08 13.98
N GLY A 43 10.65 -21.63 13.54
CA GLY A 43 10.16 -22.92 14.03
C GLY A 43 11.13 -24.09 13.79
N GLY A 44 11.89 -24.05 12.68
CA GLY A 44 12.96 -25.01 12.40
C GLY A 44 14.20 -24.80 13.25
N LEU A 45 14.66 -23.55 13.40
CA LEU A 45 15.83 -23.20 14.22
C LEU A 45 15.64 -23.57 15.70
N LEU A 46 14.42 -23.42 16.23
CA LEU A 46 14.09 -23.80 17.61
C LEU A 46 14.16 -25.31 17.85
N GLN A 47 14.08 -26.13 16.81
CA GLN A 47 14.16 -27.60 16.94
C GLN A 47 15.59 -28.14 16.84
N VAL A 48 16.56 -27.35 16.35
CA VAL A 48 17.96 -27.77 16.26
C VAL A 48 18.60 -27.71 17.64
N GLN A 49 18.92 -28.88 18.20
CA GLN A 49 19.64 -28.99 19.48
C GLN A 49 21.15 -28.90 19.25
N GLY A 50 21.87 -28.22 20.15
CA GLY A 50 23.34 -28.20 20.18
C GLY A 50 24.03 -26.95 19.62
N HIS A 51 23.31 -26.01 19.01
CA HIS A 51 23.82 -24.69 18.59
C HIS A 51 23.03 -23.55 19.25
N ASP A 52 23.69 -22.49 19.70
CA ASP A 52 23.02 -21.29 20.24
C ASP A 52 22.46 -20.43 19.09
N LEU A 53 21.28 -20.82 18.61
CA LEU A 53 20.57 -20.15 17.52
C LEU A 53 19.50 -19.17 18.03
N LYS A 54 19.50 -18.87 19.34
CA LYS A 54 18.50 -17.99 19.97
C LYS A 54 18.54 -16.58 19.41
N GLY A 55 19.73 -16.01 19.20
CA GLY A 55 19.89 -14.68 18.62
C GLY A 55 19.24 -14.55 17.24
N TYR A 56 19.49 -15.52 16.36
CA TYR A 56 18.93 -15.56 15.01
C TYR A 56 17.40 -15.72 15.03
N SER A 57 16.88 -16.57 15.92
CA SER A 57 15.45 -16.80 16.07
C SER A 57 14.71 -15.53 16.52
N THR A 58 15.29 -14.77 17.46
CA THR A 58 14.73 -13.49 17.92
C THR A 58 14.69 -12.46 16.79
N VAL A 59 15.79 -12.28 16.05
CA VAL A 59 15.84 -11.35 14.93
C VAL A 59 14.81 -11.71 13.85
N LEU A 60 14.73 -12.98 13.47
CA LEU A 60 13.76 -13.45 12.47
C LEU A 60 12.31 -13.28 12.93
N THR A 61 12.03 -13.49 14.22
CA THR A 61 10.70 -13.26 14.79
C THR A 61 10.32 -11.78 14.74
N SER A 62 11.25 -10.89 15.10
CA SER A 62 11.05 -9.44 15.00
C SER A 62 10.82 -8.98 13.56
N VAL A 63 11.57 -9.52 12.59
CA VAL A 63 11.37 -9.24 11.16
C VAL A 63 10.01 -9.76 10.69
N ALA A 64 9.61 -10.97 11.07
CA ALA A 64 8.31 -11.53 10.72
C ALA A 64 7.17 -10.65 11.27
N ALA A 65 7.26 -10.22 12.53
CA ALA A 65 6.27 -9.33 13.15
C ALA A 65 6.20 -7.96 12.44
N ALA A 66 7.35 -7.38 12.09
CA ALA A 66 7.40 -6.13 11.34
C ALA A 66 6.77 -6.26 9.95
N LEU A 67 7.07 -7.34 9.21
CA LEU A 67 6.49 -7.60 7.89
C LEU A 67 4.99 -7.85 7.95
N SER A 68 4.50 -8.59 8.94
CA SER A 68 3.06 -8.79 9.19
C SER A 68 2.35 -7.47 9.50
N SER A 69 2.96 -6.64 10.36
CA SER A 69 2.41 -5.32 10.71
C SER A 69 2.38 -4.39 9.50
N LEU A 70 3.43 -4.42 8.68
CA LEU A 70 3.50 -3.67 7.42
C LEU A 70 2.45 -4.17 6.42
N ALA A 71 2.24 -5.48 6.29
CA ALA A 71 1.19 -6.05 5.43
C ALA A 71 -0.21 -5.59 5.84
N ALA A 72 -0.49 -5.55 7.15
CA ALA A 72 -1.78 -5.11 7.69
C ALA A 72 -2.00 -3.58 7.55
N ALA A 73 -1.01 -2.77 7.95
CA ALA A 73 -1.14 -1.31 7.98
C ALA A 73 -0.92 -0.66 6.59
N GLY A 74 -0.07 -1.23 5.75
CA GLY A 74 0.48 -0.60 4.54
C GLY A 74 -0.54 -0.26 3.44
N GLY A 75 -1.75 -0.83 3.50
CA GLY A 75 -2.84 -0.52 2.56
C GLY A 75 -2.50 -0.84 1.11
N PHE A 76 -1.64 -1.84 0.90
CA PHE A 76 -1.07 -2.18 -0.40
C PHE A 76 -2.13 -2.50 -1.45
N GLU A 77 -3.19 -3.21 -1.07
CA GLU A 77 -4.31 -3.54 -1.97
C GLU A 77 -5.01 -2.27 -2.48
N ARG A 78 -5.27 -1.29 -1.61
CA ARG A 78 -5.87 -0.01 -2.01
C ARG A 78 -4.96 0.74 -2.98
N LYS A 79 -3.67 0.85 -2.65
CA LYS A 79 -2.67 1.53 -3.49
C LYS A 79 -2.52 0.82 -4.85
N TRP A 80 -2.53 -0.50 -4.86
CA TRP A 80 -2.53 -1.31 -6.08
C TRP A 80 -3.80 -1.08 -6.92
N LYS A 81 -4.98 -1.14 -6.31
CA LYS A 81 -6.26 -0.94 -6.97
C LYS A 81 -6.39 0.47 -7.56
N SER A 82 -5.99 1.50 -6.81
CA SER A 82 -5.97 2.90 -7.28
C SER A 82 -5.07 3.03 -8.53
N ASN A 83 -3.84 2.50 -8.48
CA ASN A 83 -2.93 2.53 -9.63
C ASN A 83 -3.50 1.78 -10.86
N ARG A 84 -4.11 0.61 -10.66
CA ARG A 84 -4.73 -0.15 -11.75
C ARG A 84 -5.90 0.61 -12.39
N LEU A 85 -6.78 1.20 -11.58
CA LEU A 85 -7.93 1.97 -12.06
C LEU A 85 -7.48 3.23 -12.79
N SER A 86 -6.54 3.99 -12.24
CA SER A 86 -6.06 5.21 -12.87
C SER A 86 -5.31 4.93 -14.16
N ARG A 87 -4.55 3.84 -14.25
CA ARG A 87 -4.00 3.37 -15.53
C ARG A 87 -5.10 3.14 -16.58
N SER A 88 -6.15 2.41 -16.22
CA SER A 88 -7.27 2.15 -17.13
C SER A 88 -7.97 3.44 -17.59
N ARG A 89 -8.08 4.45 -16.71
CA ARG A 89 -8.66 5.75 -17.07
C ARG A 89 -7.76 6.51 -18.07
N VAL A 90 -6.44 6.45 -17.87
CA VAL A 90 -5.49 7.04 -18.84
C VAL A 90 -5.51 6.30 -20.18
N ASP A 91 -5.68 4.98 -20.19
CA ASP A 91 -5.85 4.22 -21.43
C ASP A 91 -7.11 4.67 -22.20
N GLY A 92 -8.21 4.97 -21.51
CA GLY A 92 -9.40 5.60 -22.10
C GLY A 92 -9.09 6.99 -22.67
N LEU A 93 -8.43 7.85 -21.90
CA LEU A 93 -8.03 9.19 -22.36
C LEU A 93 -7.14 9.13 -23.61
N LEU A 94 -6.23 8.15 -23.71
CA LEU A 94 -5.38 7.98 -24.89
C LEU A 94 -6.19 7.61 -26.15
N ILE A 95 -7.28 6.85 -25.98
CA ILE A 95 -8.22 6.55 -27.07
C ILE A 95 -8.94 7.83 -27.49
N ASP A 96 -9.41 8.64 -26.54
CA ASP A 96 -10.11 9.90 -26.81
C ASP A 96 -9.20 10.95 -27.49
N ILE A 97 -7.92 11.01 -27.11
CA ILE A 97 -6.90 11.81 -27.79
C ILE A 97 -6.74 11.38 -29.25
N GLU A 98 -6.73 10.07 -29.52
CA GLU A 98 -6.57 9.56 -30.88
C GLU A 98 -7.81 9.79 -31.74
N ALA A 99 -9.00 9.59 -31.17
CA ALA A 99 -10.28 9.79 -31.84
C ALA A 99 -10.52 11.25 -32.25
N GLY A 100 -9.90 12.22 -31.55
CA GLY A 100 -10.01 13.64 -31.89
C GLY A 100 -11.39 14.23 -31.65
N THR A 101 -12.24 13.53 -30.90
CA THR A 101 -13.64 13.89 -30.63
C THR A 101 -13.78 15.07 -29.66
N TYR A 102 -12.75 15.31 -28.84
CA TYR A 102 -12.75 16.33 -27.79
C TYR A 102 -11.69 17.40 -28.04
N SER A 103 -11.95 18.60 -27.53
CA SER A 103 -10.96 19.68 -27.55
C SER A 103 -9.76 19.35 -26.66
N MET A 104 -8.59 19.94 -26.98
CA MET A 104 -7.38 19.74 -26.18
C MET A 104 -7.54 20.24 -24.73
N SER A 105 -8.36 21.27 -24.52
CA SER A 105 -8.68 21.77 -23.17
C SER A 105 -9.48 20.76 -22.35
N GLU A 106 -10.45 20.08 -22.96
CA GLU A 106 -11.26 19.07 -22.27
C GLU A 106 -10.41 17.86 -21.90
N LEU A 107 -9.59 17.35 -22.83
CA LEU A 107 -8.71 16.21 -22.58
C LEU A 107 -7.65 16.54 -21.51
N ALA A 108 -7.14 17.77 -21.48
CA ALA A 108 -6.25 18.24 -20.41
C ALA A 108 -6.95 18.28 -19.04
N CYS A 109 -8.22 18.68 -19.00
CA CYS A 109 -9.02 18.66 -17.78
C CYS A 109 -9.24 17.22 -17.30
N GLN A 110 -9.61 16.31 -18.20
CA GLN A 110 -9.78 14.89 -17.89
C GLN A 110 -8.50 14.27 -17.32
N LEU A 111 -7.33 14.58 -17.87
CA LEU A 111 -6.05 14.10 -17.32
C LEU A 111 -5.85 14.57 -15.87
N LYS A 112 -6.11 15.84 -15.58
CA LYS A 112 -6.01 16.41 -14.23
C LYS A 112 -7.00 15.75 -13.27
N GLU A 113 -8.21 15.47 -13.72
CA GLU A 113 -9.22 14.76 -12.92
C GLU A 113 -8.79 13.33 -12.60
N ILE A 114 -8.18 12.62 -13.56
CA ILE A 114 -7.66 11.27 -13.34
C ILE A 114 -6.58 11.28 -12.25
N ILE A 115 -5.67 12.26 -12.29
CA ILE A 115 -4.60 12.43 -11.29
C ILE A 115 -5.20 12.77 -9.92
N SER A 116 -6.07 13.78 -9.85
CA SER A 116 -6.73 14.18 -8.59
C SER A 116 -7.50 13.01 -7.95
N LYS A 117 -8.23 12.24 -8.76
CA LYS A 117 -8.97 11.07 -8.27
C LYS A 117 -8.04 9.97 -7.76
N HIS A 118 -6.89 9.76 -8.40
CA HIS A 118 -5.87 8.82 -7.93
C HIS A 118 -5.32 9.23 -6.55
N ASP A 119 -4.98 10.51 -6.38
CA ASP A 119 -4.43 11.05 -5.13
C ASP A 119 -5.43 10.90 -3.98
N LEU A 120 -6.71 11.20 -4.24
CA LEU A 120 -7.80 11.01 -3.27
C LEU A 120 -7.97 9.53 -2.90
N ASP A 121 -7.93 8.62 -3.87
CA ASP A 121 -8.07 7.19 -3.64
C ASP A 121 -6.89 6.60 -2.84
N ILE A 122 -5.69 7.19 -2.94
CA ILE A 122 -4.54 6.83 -2.10
C ILE A 122 -4.72 7.35 -0.66
N THR A 123 -5.14 8.61 -0.52
CA THR A 123 -5.16 9.38 0.74
C THR A 123 -6.35 9.05 1.65
N LYS A 124 -7.43 8.46 1.13
CA LYS A 124 -8.69 8.13 1.86
C LYS A 124 -8.57 7.26 3.14
N ARG A 125 -7.37 6.90 3.62
CA ARG A 125 -7.15 6.23 4.92
C ARG A 125 -6.48 7.12 5.97
N ASP A 126 -5.93 8.27 5.61
CA ASP A 126 -5.24 9.14 6.58
C ASP A 126 -6.20 10.08 7.36
N SER A 127 -7.46 10.17 6.94
CA SER A 127 -8.46 11.10 7.51
C SER A 127 -9.53 10.44 8.39
N MET A 128 -9.36 9.20 8.86
CA MET A 128 -10.34 8.56 9.74
C MET A 128 -9.69 7.68 10.84
N GLU A 129 -9.94 8.12 12.08
CA GLU A 129 -9.76 7.49 13.41
C GLU A 129 -8.43 7.72 14.16
N PRO A 130 -8.38 8.74 15.05
CA PRO A 130 -7.54 8.63 16.25
C PRO A 130 -8.03 7.42 17.04
N LEU A 131 -7.19 6.41 17.18
CA LEU A 131 -7.42 5.29 18.08
C LEU A 131 -7.70 5.83 19.49
N LEU A 132 -8.98 5.82 19.89
CA LEU A 132 -9.38 5.83 21.28
C LEU A 132 -8.83 4.55 21.91
N VAL A 133 -7.60 4.61 22.40
CA VAL A 133 -7.10 3.67 23.40
C VAL A 133 -7.80 4.06 24.70
N GLU A 134 -8.98 3.49 24.92
CA GLU A 134 -9.64 3.51 26.22
C GLU A 134 -8.72 2.75 27.19
N HIS A 135 -7.88 3.50 27.91
CA HIS A 135 -7.06 2.96 28.97
C HIS A 135 -8.01 2.54 30.10
N LYS A 136 -8.34 1.24 30.14
CA LYS A 136 -9.09 0.63 31.24
C LYS A 136 -8.28 0.81 32.53
N THR A 137 -8.57 1.86 33.28
CA THR A 137 -8.03 2.12 34.63
C THR A 137 -8.66 1.12 35.60
N SER A 138 -8.09 -0.08 35.65
CA SER A 138 -8.35 -1.04 36.72
C SER A 138 -7.21 -0.97 37.73
N SER A 139 -7.33 -0.11 38.75
CA SER A 139 -6.60 -0.29 40.02
C SER A 139 -6.97 0.73 41.13
N THR A 140 -8.25 0.89 41.53
CA THR A 140 -8.52 1.50 42.85
C THR A 140 -9.84 1.04 43.48
N VAL A 141 -9.88 -0.14 44.12
CA VAL A 141 -10.61 -0.34 45.40
C VAL A 141 -9.93 -1.49 46.17
N LYS A 142 -8.84 -1.17 46.87
CA LYS A 142 -8.46 -1.85 48.11
C LYS A 142 -8.33 -0.77 49.18
N SER A 143 -9.46 -0.46 49.81
CA SER A 143 -9.51 0.08 51.16
C SER A 143 -10.81 -0.40 51.77
N LEU A 144 -10.70 -1.57 52.40
CA LEU A 144 -11.71 -2.20 53.23
C LEU A 144 -11.89 -1.33 54.48
N LEU A 145 -13.09 -0.80 54.67
CA LEU A 145 -13.62 -0.52 56.00
C LEU A 145 -13.90 -1.87 56.66
N SER A 146 -13.01 -2.24 57.58
CA SER A 146 -13.23 -3.10 58.73
C SER A 146 -12.41 -2.56 59.88
#